data_AF-A0A9K3PK61-F1
#
_entry.id   AF-A0A9K3PK61-F1
#
_cell.length_a   1.000
_cell.length_b   1.000
_cell.length_c   1.000
_cell.angle_alpha   90.00
_cell.angle_beta   90.00
_cell.angle_gamma   90.00
#
_symmetry.space_group_name_H-M   'P 1'
#
loop_
_entity.id
_entity.type
_entity.pdbx_description
1 polymer ?
#
loop_
_entity_poly.entity_id
_entity_poly.type
_entity_poly.pdbx_seq_one_letter_code
_entity_poly.pdbx_strand_id
1 'polypeptide(L)'
;MLSQASRRTLQSLSRNNRVVVAANRRSMMAFADKAKLREKVEEDRYMKEQEEAWKEKLRALKQQEETSRDAAHHAEVVDPVKKDIEKLLAETGDKVSDAGLENLAKFRLDL
;
A
#
# COMPACT_ATOMS: atom_id res chain seq x y z
N MET A 1 -78.24 -15.45 15.13
CA MET A 1 -77.68 -14.13 15.44
C MET A 1 -76.31 -14.31 16.11
N LEU A 2 -75.22 -14.25 15.35
CA LEU A 2 -73.86 -14.37 15.93
C LEU A 2 -73.45 -13.04 16.55
N SER A 3 -73.28 -13.07 17.87
CA SER A 3 -72.96 -11.97 18.78
C SER A 3 -71.87 -11.02 18.25
N GLN A 4 -72.18 -9.73 18.22
CA GLN A 4 -71.25 -8.65 17.84
C GLN A 4 -69.95 -8.64 18.69
N ALA A 5 -69.95 -9.25 19.87
CA ALA A 5 -68.78 -9.33 20.75
C ALA A 5 -67.64 -10.18 20.15
N SER A 6 -67.98 -11.26 19.44
CA SER A 6 -66.99 -12.19 18.84
C SER A 6 -66.26 -11.56 17.64
N ARG A 7 -66.88 -10.58 16.97
CA ARG A 7 -66.25 -9.85 15.84
C ARG A 7 -65.20 -8.84 16.30
N ARG A 8 -65.34 -8.26 17.50
CA ARG A 8 -64.39 -7.26 18.04
C ARG A 8 -63.07 -7.89 18.52
N THR A 9 -63.13 -9.07 19.14
CA THR A 9 -61.93 -9.78 19.61
C THR A 9 -61.07 -10.28 18.45
N LEU A 10 -61.71 -10.78 17.38
CA LEU A 10 -60.99 -11.21 16.17
C LEU A 10 -60.34 -10.05 15.40
N GLN A 11 -60.98 -8.87 15.37
CA GLN A 11 -60.37 -7.67 14.76
C GLN A 11 -59.16 -7.15 15.55
N SER A 12 -59.18 -7.26 16.88
CA SER A 12 -58.06 -6.91 17.77
C SER A 12 -56.83 -7.80 17.50
N LEU A 13 -57.02 -9.13 17.43
CA LEU A 13 -55.95 -10.09 17.16
C LEU A 13 -55.31 -9.89 15.77
N SER A 14 -56.13 -9.59 14.75
CA SER A 14 -55.64 -9.33 13.38
C SER A 14 -54.78 -8.05 13.29
N ARG A 15 -55.17 -6.97 13.99
CA ARG A 15 -54.39 -5.72 14.02
C ARG A 15 -53.04 -5.91 14.71
N ASN A 16 -53.00 -6.65 15.81
CA ASN A 16 -51.77 -6.89 16.57
C ASN A 16 -50.75 -7.72 15.75
N ASN A 17 -51.19 -8.78 15.06
CA ASN A 17 -50.30 -9.55 14.19
C ASN A 17 -49.71 -8.73 13.03
N ARG A 18 -50.49 -7.80 12.46
CA ARG A 18 -50.01 -6.95 11.37
C ARG A 18 -48.93 -5.96 11.82
N VAL A 19 -49.05 -5.42 13.03
CA VAL A 19 -48.04 -4.52 13.64
C VAL A 19 -46.75 -5.27 13.95
N VAL A 20 -46.84 -6.48 14.54
CA VAL A 20 -45.66 -7.30 14.86
C VAL A 20 -44.91 -7.72 13.59
N VAL A 21 -45.62 -8.14 12.53
CA VAL A 21 -44.99 -8.50 11.24
C VAL A 21 -44.36 -7.29 10.55
N ALA A 22 -44.99 -6.11 10.61
CA ALA A 22 -44.45 -4.89 10.03
C ALA A 22 -43.19 -4.39 10.77
N ALA A 23 -43.15 -4.48 12.10
CA ALA A 23 -41.98 -4.13 12.91
C ALA A 23 -40.81 -5.08 12.64
N ASN A 24 -41.08 -6.39 12.55
CA ASN A 24 -40.04 -7.39 12.31
C ASN A 24 -39.41 -7.26 10.91
N ARG A 25 -40.22 -6.93 9.89
CA ARG A 25 -39.72 -6.68 8.52
C ARG A 25 -38.83 -5.44 8.41
N ARG A 26 -39.14 -4.35 9.13
CA ARG A 26 -38.30 -3.14 9.14
C ARG A 26 -36.96 -3.37 9.84
N SER A 27 -36.97 -4.16 10.91
CA SER A 27 -35.76 -4.55 11.64
C SER A 27 -34.78 -5.34 10.75
N MET A 28 -35.27 -6.34 10.02
CA MET A 28 -34.45 -7.16 9.11
C MET A 28 -33.82 -6.37 7.95
N MET A 29 -34.55 -5.41 7.37
CA MET A 29 -34.00 -4.50 6.35
C MET A 29 -32.84 -3.66 6.91
N ALA A 30 -32.99 -3.12 8.11
CA ALA A 30 -31.93 -2.33 8.76
C ALA A 30 -30.68 -3.17 9.11
N PHE A 31 -30.83 -4.46 9.42
CA PHE A 31 -29.69 -5.36 9.63
C PHE A 31 -28.98 -5.69 8.31
N ALA A 32 -29.72 -5.91 7.23
CA ALA A 32 -29.14 -6.17 5.92
C ALA A 32 -28.32 -4.97 5.41
N ASP A 33 -28.83 -3.75 5.61
CA ASP A 33 -28.10 -2.53 5.24
C ASP A 33 -26.85 -2.31 6.10
N LYS A 34 -26.92 -2.61 7.40
CA LYS A 34 -25.75 -2.58 8.30
C LYS A 34 -24.70 -3.63 7.94
N ALA A 35 -25.12 -4.83 7.51
CA ALA A 35 -24.20 -5.89 7.09
C ALA A 35 -23.45 -5.47 5.81
N LYS A 36 -24.15 -4.95 4.81
CA LYS A 36 -23.53 -4.41 3.57
C LYS A 36 -22.58 -3.25 3.86
N LEU A 37 -22.90 -2.41 4.84
CA LEU A 37 -22.02 -1.30 5.21
C LEU A 37 -20.73 -1.81 5.87
N ARG A 38 -20.80 -2.85 6.71
CA ARG A 38 -19.62 -3.48 7.31
C ARG A 38 -18.75 -4.17 6.26
N GLU A 39 -19.37 -4.91 5.35
CA GLU A 39 -18.69 -5.55 4.22
C GLU A 39 -17.87 -4.53 3.42
N LYS A 40 -18.47 -3.40 3.04
CA LYS A 40 -17.76 -2.31 2.35
C LYS A 40 -16.60 -1.72 3.15
N VAL A 41 -16.76 -1.57 4.46
CA VAL A 41 -15.69 -1.04 5.32
C VAL A 41 -14.53 -2.02 5.43
N GLU A 42 -14.83 -3.33 5.48
CA GLU A 42 -13.82 -4.37 5.51
C GLU A 42 -13.08 -4.47 4.16
N GLU A 43 -13.80 -4.37 3.04
CA GLU A 43 -13.22 -4.27 1.70
C GLU A 43 -12.32 -3.05 1.57
N ASP A 44 -12.78 -1.86 1.95
CA ASP A 44 -11.99 -0.62 1.90
C ASP A 44 -10.74 -0.72 2.75
N ARG A 45 -10.85 -1.32 3.94
CA ARG A 45 -9.70 -1.52 4.83
C ARG A 45 -8.71 -2.50 4.21
N TYR A 46 -9.18 -3.62 3.66
CA TYR A 46 -8.33 -4.59 2.98
C TYR A 46 -7.61 -3.97 1.78
N MET A 47 -8.32 -3.19 0.96
CA MET A 47 -7.73 -2.50 -0.18
C MET A 47 -6.66 -1.49 0.23
N LYS A 48 -6.88 -0.74 1.32
CA LYS A 48 -5.87 0.17 1.87
C LYS A 48 -4.62 -0.57 2.35
N GLU A 49 -4.79 -1.68 3.08
CA GLU A 49 -3.66 -2.51 3.53
C GLU A 49 -2.85 -3.05 2.33
N GLN A 50 -3.52 -3.46 1.25
CA GLN A 50 -2.84 -3.90 0.01
C GLN A 50 -2.12 -2.75 -0.71
N GLU A 51 -2.73 -1.57 -0.78
CA GLU A 51 -2.09 -0.39 -1.37
C GLU A 51 -0.83 0.03 -0.61
N GLU A 52 -0.88 0.01 0.72
CA GLU A 52 0.27 0.32 1.56
C GLU A 52 1.40 -0.71 1.35
N ALA A 53 1.07 -2.00 1.38
CA ALA A 53 2.03 -3.06 1.11
C ALA A 53 2.63 -2.95 -0.30
N TRP A 54 1.85 -2.56 -1.30
CA TRP A 54 2.34 -2.35 -2.65
C TRP A 54 3.26 -1.12 -2.76
N LYS A 55 2.91 -0.01 -2.10
CA LYS A 55 3.74 1.20 -2.04
C LYS A 55 5.08 0.91 -1.36
N GLU A 56 5.09 0.14 -0.28
CA GLU A 56 6.33 -0.28 0.39
C GLU A 56 7.21 -1.13 -0.51
N LYS A 57 6.63 -2.13 -1.19
CA LYS A 57 7.37 -2.94 -2.19
C LYS A 57 7.94 -2.08 -3.31
N LEU A 58 7.19 -1.10 -3.79
CA LEU A 58 7.64 -0.20 -4.85
C LEU A 58 8.82 0.67 -4.37
N ARG A 59 8.78 1.16 -3.13
CA ARG A 59 9.90 1.92 -2.53
C ARG A 59 11.14 1.04 -2.38
N ALA A 60 10.99 -0.19 -1.88
CA ALA A 60 12.09 -1.12 -1.75
C ALA A 60 12.75 -1.45 -3.10
N LEU A 61 11.94 -1.70 -4.14
CA LEU A 61 12.44 -1.94 -5.49
C LEU A 61 13.17 -0.71 -6.07
N LYS A 62 12.64 0.50 -5.86
CA LYS A 62 13.31 1.73 -6.30
C LYS A 62 14.66 1.94 -5.62
N GLN A 63 14.74 1.74 -4.31
CA GLN A 63 16.01 1.83 -3.58
C GLN A 63 17.03 0.81 -4.08
N GLN A 64 16.57 -0.41 -4.37
CA GLN A 64 17.42 -1.46 -4.92
C GLN A 64 17.91 -1.12 -6.34
N GLU A 65 17.07 -0.50 -7.16
CA GLU A 65 17.45 -0.04 -8.50
C GLU A 65 18.43 1.15 -8.45
N GLU A 66 18.18 2.14 -7.59
CA GLU A 66 19.09 3.29 -7.39
C GLU A 66 20.48 2.83 -6.94
N THR A 67 20.55 2.00 -5.89
CA THR A 67 21.83 1.44 -5.42
C THR A 67 22.54 0.59 -6.47
N SER A 68 21.80 -0.16 -7.29
CA SER A 68 22.40 -0.95 -8.37
C SER A 68 22.91 -0.07 -9.52
N ARG A 69 22.19 1.00 -9.85
CA ARG A 69 22.60 1.98 -10.89
C ARG A 69 23.83 2.77 -10.44
N ASP A 70 23.87 3.21 -9.19
CA ASP A 70 25.01 3.95 -8.64
C ASP A 70 26.26 3.06 -8.59
N ALA A 71 26.10 1.79 -8.18
CA ALA A 71 27.20 0.82 -8.20
C ALA A 71 27.69 0.52 -9.63
N ALA A 72 26.77 0.38 -10.60
CA ALA A 72 27.12 0.18 -12.00
C ALA A 72 27.84 1.41 -12.58
N HIS A 73 27.37 2.63 -12.30
CA HIS A 73 28.01 3.86 -12.74
C HIS A 73 29.41 4.03 -12.14
N HIS A 74 29.59 3.68 -10.86
CA HIS A 74 30.91 3.66 -10.22
C HIS A 74 31.86 2.66 -10.91
N ALA A 75 31.40 1.44 -11.18
CA ALA A 75 32.22 0.40 -11.80
C ALA A 75 32.56 0.70 -13.28
N GLU A 76 31.63 1.30 -14.03
CA GLU A 76 31.83 1.59 -15.46
C GLU A 76 32.65 2.86 -15.71
N VAL A 77 32.48 3.90 -14.88
CA VAL A 77 33.07 5.22 -15.16
C VAL A 77 34.24 5.51 -14.23
N VAL A 78 34.11 5.26 -12.94
CA VAL A 78 35.11 5.67 -11.94
C VAL A 78 36.31 4.70 -11.92
N ASP A 79 36.07 3.39 -11.99
CA ASP A 79 37.14 2.39 -11.91
C ASP A 79 38.13 2.41 -13.10
N PRO A 80 37.69 2.59 -14.36
CA PRO A 80 38.62 2.75 -15.47
C PRO A 80 39.48 4.01 -15.33
N VAL A 81 38.87 5.13 -14.93
CA VAL A 81 39.58 6.40 -14.74
C VAL A 81 40.59 6.29 -13.59
N LYS A 82 40.25 5.61 -12.49
CA LYS A 82 41.22 5.30 -11.43
C LYS A 82 42.42 4.54 -11.94
N LYS A 83 42.23 3.49 -12.75
CA LYS A 83 43.32 2.70 -13.33
C LYS A 83 44.18 3.53 -14.27
N ASP A 84 43.59 4.45 -15.02
CA ASP A 84 44.34 5.34 -15.91
C ASP A 84 45.17 6.37 -15.12
N ILE A 85 44.61 6.93 -14.04
CA ILE A 85 45.33 7.82 -13.13
C ILE A 85 46.46 7.07 -12.40
N GLU A 86 46.21 5.85 -11.96
CA GLU A 86 47.22 5.00 -11.31
C GLU A 86 48.39 4.70 -12.27
N LYS A 87 48.11 4.42 -13.55
CA LYS A 87 49.17 4.25 -14.57
C LYS A 87 49.98 5.53 -14.77
N LEU A 88 49.33 6.68 -14.88
CA LEU A 88 50.01 7.97 -15.03
C LEU A 88 50.90 8.30 -13.82
N LEU A 89 50.41 8.02 -12.60
CA LEU A 89 51.18 8.24 -11.37
C LEU A 89 52.33 7.23 -11.23
N ALA A 90 52.15 6.00 -11.70
CA ALA A 90 53.23 5.01 -11.74
C ALA A 90 54.37 5.45 -12.68
N GLU A 91 54.05 6.12 -13.80
CA GLU A 91 55.06 6.70 -14.71
C GLU A 91 55.82 7.88 -14.07
N THR A 92 55.18 8.68 -13.23
CA THR A 92 55.84 9.78 -12.51
C THR A 92 56.52 9.35 -11.20
N GLY A 93 56.25 8.12 -10.73
CA GLY A 93 56.83 7.57 -9.51
C GLY A 93 56.12 8.01 -8.22
N ASP A 94 55.00 8.72 -8.33
CA ASP A 94 54.21 9.18 -7.19
C ASP A 94 53.27 8.09 -6.68
N LYS A 95 53.22 7.90 -5.36
CA LYS A 95 52.30 6.96 -4.71
C LYS A 95 51.18 7.74 -4.03
N VAL A 96 49.96 7.56 -4.53
CA VAL A 96 48.75 8.15 -3.96
C VAL A 96 47.94 7.06 -3.28
N SER A 97 47.27 7.38 -2.18
CA SER A 97 46.35 6.45 -1.52
C SER A 97 45.11 6.19 -2.37
N ASP A 98 44.45 5.05 -2.18
CA ASP A 98 43.23 4.70 -2.93
C ASP A 98 42.14 5.77 -2.82
N ALA A 99 41.98 6.36 -1.62
CA ALA A 99 41.07 7.48 -1.39
C ALA A 99 41.43 8.73 -2.23
N GLY A 100 42.73 8.98 -2.43
CA GLY A 100 43.22 10.05 -3.29
C GLY A 100 42.95 9.76 -4.77
N LEU A 101 43.12 8.51 -5.21
CA LEU A 101 42.78 8.09 -6.57
C LEU A 101 41.29 8.24 -6.86
N GLU A 102 40.40 7.90 -5.91
CA GLU A 102 38.96 8.11 -6.11
C GLU A 102 38.62 9.60 -6.26
N ASN A 103 39.23 10.46 -5.45
CA ASN A 103 38.98 11.91 -5.50
C ASN A 103 39.52 12.53 -6.80
N LEU A 104 40.68 12.07 -7.28
CA LEU A 104 41.23 12.47 -8.57
C LEU A 104 40.37 11.98 -9.74
N ALA A 105 39.83 10.77 -9.66
CA ALA A 105 38.92 10.23 -10.67
C ALA A 105 37.61 11.01 -10.71
N LYS A 106 37.03 11.34 -9.55
CA LYS A 106 35.83 12.20 -9.44
C LYS A 106 36.09 13.60 -9.98
N PHE A 107 37.21 14.22 -9.60
CA PHE A 107 37.64 15.52 -10.13
C PHE A 107 37.82 15.50 -11.65
N ARG A 108 38.35 14.40 -12.21
CA ARG A 108 38.52 14.26 -13.67
C ARG A 108 37.19 14.12 -14.41
N LEU A 109 36.17 13.59 -13.74
CA LEU A 109 34.85 13.32 -14.31
C LEU A 109 33.83 14.45 -14.06
N ASP A 110 34.22 15.54 -13.38
CA ASP A 110 33.31 16.60 -12.92
C ASP A 110 32.09 16.05 -12.14
N LEU A 111 32.32 15.01 -11.32
CA LEU A 111 31.34 14.37 -10.41
C LEU A 111 31.58 14.82 -8.96
#